data_AF-A0A1G8LIH1-F1
#
_entry.id   AF-A0A1G8LIH1-F1
#
_cell.length_a   1.000
_cell.length_b   1.000
_cell.length_c   1.000
_cell.angle_alpha   90.00
_cell.angle_beta   90.00
_cell.angle_gamma   90.00
#
_symmetry.space_group_name_H-M   'P 1'
#
loop_
_entity.id
_entity.type
_entity.pdbx_description
1 polymer ?
#
loop_
_entity_poly.entity_id
_entity_poly.type
_entity_poly.pdbx_seq_one_letter_code
_entity_poly.pdbx_strand_id
1 'polypeptide(L)'
;MKALTSTLTATTETTPFGTLGCIRAGLPVLEVLEQTASLLECAEATGREAASLDAEQGRHLAWASLALLEQARAALNAAVAGLYRQRRESA
;
A
#
# COMPACT_ATOMS: atom_id res chain seq x y z
N MET A 1 -24.30 -6.77 -8.69
CA MET A 1 -24.44 -6.33 -7.28
C MET A 1 -23.70 -7.22 -6.28
N LYS A 2 -23.85 -8.56 -6.27
CA LYS A 2 -23.16 -9.46 -5.30
C LYS A 2 -21.63 -9.28 -5.19
N ALA A 3 -20.94 -9.01 -6.30
CA ALA A 3 -19.48 -8.86 -6.30
C ALA A 3 -18.99 -7.64 -5.50
N LEU A 4 -19.69 -6.49 -5.60
CA LEU A 4 -19.33 -5.26 -4.89
C LEU A 4 -19.55 -5.38 -3.37
N THR A 5 -20.59 -6.09 -2.96
CA THR A 5 -20.86 -6.37 -1.53
C THR A 5 -19.85 -7.33 -0.93
N SER A 6 -19.29 -8.25 -1.74
CA SER A 6 -18.22 -9.15 -1.31
C SER A 6 -16.92 -8.37 -1.07
N THR A 7 -16.54 -7.44 -1.95
CA THR A 7 -15.30 -6.66 -1.79
C THR A 7 -15.27 -5.82 -0.52
N LEU A 8 -16.45 -5.39 -0.04
CA LEU A 8 -16.61 -4.56 1.16
C LEU A 8 -16.35 -5.30 2.49
N THR A 9 -16.34 -6.64 2.49
CA THR A 9 -16.09 -7.45 3.70
C THR A 9 -14.70 -8.09 3.72
N ALA A 10 -13.90 -7.83 2.68
CA ALA A 10 -12.55 -8.37 2.57
C ALA A 10 -11.63 -7.79 3.65
N THR A 11 -10.78 -8.66 4.19
CA THR A 11 -9.71 -8.23 5.09
C THR A 11 -8.35 -8.61 4.54
N THR A 12 -7.34 -7.81 4.85
CA THR A 12 -5.95 -8.01 4.45
C THR A 12 -5.40 -9.35 4.93
N GLU A 13 -4.45 -9.91 4.17
CA GLU A 13 -3.56 -10.96 4.65
C GLU A 13 -2.20 -10.39 5.07
N THR A 14 -1.46 -11.16 5.88
CA THR A 14 -0.11 -10.76 6.31
C THR A 14 0.86 -10.93 5.14
N THR A 15 1.63 -9.91 4.84
CA THR A 15 2.73 -10.00 3.86
C THR A 15 4.01 -10.49 4.55
N PRO A 16 4.83 -11.33 3.88
CA PRO A 16 6.10 -11.78 4.45
C PRO A 16 7.06 -10.61 4.66
N PHE A 17 7.97 -10.77 5.63
CA PHE A 17 9.04 -9.82 5.91
C PHE A 17 9.93 -9.60 4.67
N GLY A 18 10.25 -8.33 4.36
CA GLY A 18 11.12 -7.98 3.23
C GLY A 18 10.88 -6.61 2.59
N THR A 19 9.79 -5.93 2.93
CA THR A 19 9.50 -4.52 2.57
C THR A 19 9.57 -3.64 3.82
N LEU A 20 9.91 -2.35 3.71
CA LEU A 20 9.89 -1.38 4.83
C LEU A 20 8.51 -1.17 5.49
N GLY A 21 7.51 -1.98 5.16
CA GLY A 21 6.21 -2.06 5.84
C GLY A 21 5.73 -3.50 5.97
N CYS A 22 5.22 -3.85 7.14
CA CYS A 22 4.46 -5.07 7.39
C CYS A 22 2.99 -4.70 7.62
N ILE A 23 2.07 -5.38 6.93
CA ILE A 23 0.63 -5.17 7.13
C ILE A 23 0.10 -6.37 7.91
N ARG A 24 -0.53 -6.09 9.04
CA ARG A 24 -1.18 -7.12 9.84
C ARG A 24 -2.45 -7.59 9.10
N ALA A 25 -2.70 -8.90 9.12
CA ALA A 25 -3.96 -9.44 8.63
C ALA A 25 -5.16 -8.89 9.41
N GLY A 26 -6.32 -8.89 8.77
CA GLY A 26 -7.60 -8.55 9.43
C GLY A 26 -8.01 -7.09 9.33
N LEU A 27 -7.27 -6.24 8.61
CA LEU A 27 -7.69 -4.86 8.34
C LEU A 27 -8.68 -4.82 7.17
N PRO A 28 -9.70 -3.95 7.18
CA PRO A 28 -10.61 -3.78 6.04
C PRO A 28 -9.83 -3.41 4.77
N VAL A 29 -10.06 -4.14 3.68
CA VAL A 29 -9.34 -3.89 2.42
C VAL A 29 -9.57 -2.48 1.89
N LEU A 30 -10.78 -1.93 2.03
CA LEU A 30 -11.08 -0.58 1.56
C LEU A 30 -10.22 0.46 2.29
N GLU A 31 -10.16 0.40 3.62
CA GLU A 31 -9.34 1.31 4.45
C GLU A 31 -7.85 1.20 4.10
N VAL A 32 -7.35 -0.03 3.87
CA VAL A 32 -5.96 -0.24 3.45
C VAL A 32 -5.69 0.32 2.06
N LEU A 33 -6.64 0.24 1.13
CA LEU A 33 -6.51 0.82 -0.20
C LEU A 33 -6.57 2.36 -0.17
N GLU A 34 -7.38 2.95 0.70
CA GLU A 34 -7.41 4.40 0.93
C GLU A 34 -6.06 4.88 1.48
N GLN A 35 -5.52 4.19 2.49
CA GLN A 35 -4.17 4.47 3.02
C GLN A 35 -3.08 4.29 1.95
N THR A 36 -3.21 3.26 1.12
CA THR A 36 -2.29 3.01 -0.01
C THR A 36 -2.30 4.18 -0.99
N ALA A 37 -3.48 4.71 -1.33
CA ALA A 37 -3.60 5.87 -2.21
C ALA A 37 -2.89 7.10 -1.61
N SER A 38 -3.12 7.39 -0.32
CA SER A 38 -2.44 8.49 0.36
C SER A 38 -0.91 8.32 0.40
N LEU A 39 -0.41 7.10 0.63
CA LEU A 39 1.03 6.82 0.60
C LEU A 39 1.63 7.08 -0.79
N LEU A 40 0.92 6.72 -1.86
CA LEU A 40 1.36 6.97 -3.23
C LEU A 40 1.37 8.46 -3.57
N GLU A 41 0.33 9.21 -3.17
CA GLU A 41 0.28 10.67 -3.34
C GLU A 41 1.43 11.36 -2.60
N CYS A 42 1.69 10.97 -1.35
CA CYS A 42 2.83 11.48 -0.60
C CYS A 42 4.17 11.11 -1.26
N ALA A 43 4.34 9.85 -1.69
CA ALA A 43 5.55 9.42 -2.36
C ALA A 43 5.82 10.21 -3.63
N GLU A 44 4.79 10.49 -4.42
CA GLU A 44 4.87 11.30 -5.63
C GLU A 44 5.24 12.75 -5.31
N ALA A 45 4.57 13.38 -4.35
CA ALA A 45 4.87 14.75 -3.93
C ALA A 45 6.32 14.88 -3.42
N THR A 46 6.74 13.99 -2.52
CA THR A 46 8.10 13.95 -1.99
C THR A 46 9.13 13.67 -3.08
N GLY A 47 8.84 12.79 -4.04
CA GLY A 47 9.72 12.51 -5.17
C GLY A 47 9.88 13.70 -6.11
N ARG A 48 8.79 14.44 -6.38
CA ARG A 48 8.83 15.68 -7.17
C ARG A 48 9.64 16.77 -6.47
N GLU A 49 9.49 16.91 -5.16
CA GLU A 49 10.29 17.84 -4.35
C GLU A 49 11.78 17.44 -4.34
N ALA A 50 12.08 16.15 -4.18
CA ALA A 50 13.46 15.66 -4.29
C ALA A 50 14.12 16.03 -5.63
N ALA A 51 13.34 15.97 -6.72
CA ALA A 51 13.81 16.27 -8.07
C ALA A 51 14.01 17.77 -8.35
N SER A 52 13.42 18.67 -7.55
CA SER A 52 13.60 20.12 -7.70
C SER A 52 14.79 20.67 -6.90
N LEU A 53 15.37 19.86 -6.00
CA LEU A 53 16.52 20.20 -5.19
C LEU A 53 17.84 19.76 -5.84
N ASP A 54 18.97 20.26 -5.33
CA ASP A 54 20.28 19.71 -5.70
C ASP A 54 20.46 18.26 -5.21
N ALA A 55 21.43 17.54 -5.77
CA ALA A 55 21.58 16.11 -5.51
C ALA A 55 21.93 15.75 -4.04
N GLU A 56 22.50 16.67 -3.28
CA GLU A 56 22.85 16.46 -1.88
C GLU A 56 21.63 16.69 -0.99
N GLN A 57 20.90 17.78 -1.24
CA GLN A 57 19.67 18.15 -0.56
C GLN A 57 18.52 17.21 -0.91
N GLY A 58 18.36 16.80 -2.17
CA GLY A 58 17.28 15.92 -2.61
C GLY A 58 17.41 14.47 -2.17
N ARG A 59 18.60 14.03 -1.75
CA ARG A 59 18.88 12.61 -1.46
C ARG A 59 18.00 12.03 -0.36
N HIS A 60 17.78 12.78 0.72
CA HIS A 60 16.97 12.31 1.85
C HIS A 60 15.48 12.21 1.46
N LEU A 61 14.97 13.17 0.68
CA LEU A 61 13.60 13.12 0.14
C LEU A 61 13.43 11.98 -0.86
N ALA A 62 14.42 11.70 -1.70
CA ALA A 62 14.39 10.55 -2.60
C ALA A 62 14.29 9.22 -1.82
N TRP A 63 15.05 9.06 -0.73
CA TRP A 63 14.93 7.91 0.16
C TRP A 63 13.58 7.84 0.87
N ALA A 64 13.04 8.97 1.32
CA ALA A 64 11.72 9.04 1.94
C ALA A 64 10.62 8.62 0.94
N SER A 65 10.68 9.12 -0.30
CA SER A 65 9.77 8.72 -1.37
C SER A 65 9.84 7.21 -1.64
N LEU A 66 11.04 6.63 -1.72
CA LEU A 66 11.22 5.18 -1.88
C LEU A 66 10.61 4.38 -0.71
N ALA A 67 10.80 4.83 0.53
CA ALA A 67 10.22 4.18 1.70
C ALA A 67 8.68 4.19 1.67
N LEU A 68 8.07 5.32 1.28
CA LEU A 68 6.61 5.43 1.10
C LEU A 68 6.10 4.48 0.00
N LEU A 69 6.82 4.36 -1.12
CA LEU A 69 6.48 3.41 -2.19
C LEU A 69 6.57 1.95 -1.73
N GLU A 70 7.56 1.61 -0.91
CA GLU A 70 7.67 0.27 -0.33
C GLU A 70 6.52 -0.06 0.61
N GLN A 71 6.10 0.90 1.43
CA GLN A 71 4.94 0.75 2.30
C GLN A 71 3.64 0.60 1.52
N ALA A 72 3.42 1.45 0.50
CA ALA A 72 2.26 1.36 -0.38
C ALA A 72 2.19 0.01 -1.09
N ARG A 73 3.33 -0.51 -1.57
CA ARG A 73 3.41 -1.84 -2.20
C ARG A 73 3.07 -2.97 -1.23
N ALA A 74 3.53 -2.88 0.02
CA ALA A 74 3.18 -3.86 1.04
C ALA A 74 1.66 -3.85 1.34
N ALA A 75 1.06 -2.67 1.48
CA ALA A 75 -0.38 -2.47 1.65
C ALA A 75 -1.19 -3.03 0.49
N LEU A 76 -0.79 -2.74 -0.74
CA LEU A 76 -1.44 -3.26 -1.94
C LEU A 76 -1.38 -4.79 -1.99
N ASN A 77 -0.20 -5.39 -1.75
CA ASN A 77 -0.04 -6.84 -1.75
C ASN A 77 -0.91 -7.52 -0.68
N ALA A 78 -0.96 -6.95 0.52
CA ALA A 78 -1.80 -7.44 1.62
C ALA A 78 -3.30 -7.38 1.28
N ALA A 79 -3.74 -6.28 0.65
CA ALA A 79 -5.12 -6.10 0.20
C ALA A 79 -5.49 -7.10 -0.91
N VAL A 80 -4.64 -7.25 -1.92
CA VAL A 80 -4.83 -8.20 -3.03
C VAL A 80 -4.90 -9.64 -2.53
N ALA A 81 -4.00 -10.03 -1.63
CA ALA A 81 -3.99 -11.36 -1.02
C ALA A 81 -5.29 -11.62 -0.23
N GLY A 82 -5.75 -10.63 0.55
CA GLY A 82 -7.04 -10.65 1.24
C GLY A 82 -8.24 -10.89 0.32
N LEU A 83 -8.30 -10.17 -0.81
CA LEU A 83 -9.34 -10.34 -1.82
C LEU A 83 -9.31 -11.73 -2.47
N TYR A 84 -8.12 -12.25 -2.79
CA TYR A 84 -7.98 -13.61 -3.34
C TYR A 84 -8.38 -14.70 -2.35
N ARG A 85 -8.08 -14.53 -1.05
CA ARG A 85 -8.55 -15.45 0.00
C ARG A 85 -10.08 -15.46 0.04
N GLN A 86 -10.71 -14.29 0.15
CA GLN A 86 -12.17 -14.22 0.21
C GLN A 86 -12.84 -14.80 -1.03
N ARG A 87 -12.28 -14.56 -2.23
CA ARG A 87 -12.80 -15.15 -3.47
C ARG A 87 -12.75 -16.67 -3.45
N ARG A 88 -11.71 -17.28 -2.88
CA ARG A 88 -11.59 -18.74 -2.72
C ARG A 88 -12.58 -19.29 -1.70
N GLU A 89 -12.87 -18.55 -0.64
CA GLU A 89 -13.84 -18.95 0.39
C GLU A 89 -15.31 -18.80 -0.06
N SER A 90 -15.54 -17.97 -1.09
CA SER A 90 -16.88 -17.71 -1.64
C SER A 90 -17.23 -18.58 -2.86
N ALA A 91 -16.30 -19.41 -3.32
CA ALA A 91 -16.43 -20.31 -4.48
C ALA A 91 -16.76 -21.73 -4.01
#